data_AF-A0A7S1F709-F1
#
_entry.id   AF-A0A7S1F709-F1
#
_cell.length_a   1.000
_cell.length_b   1.000
_cell.length_c   1.000
_cell.angle_alpha   90.00
_cell.angle_beta   90.00
_cell.angle_gamma   90.00
#
_symmetry.space_group_name_H-M   'P 1'
#
loop_
_entity.id
_entity.type
_entity.pdbx_description
1 polymer ?
#
loop_
_entity_poly.entity_id
_entity_poly.type
_entity_poly.pdbx_seq_one_letter_code
_entity_poly.pdbx_strand_id
1 'polypeptide(L)'
;GARAMTGFAIGGLLPVVYSLIGDWFPAKRRASATAYVTAAGGAGVFLGQCIATITGSVDWRWPFLIIAIPSLITSVLVWKLAQEPARGGQEDGSEILSLHQNTGLEYEPTFTIRHFHALMTNKTNLLVIL
;
A
#
# COMPACT_ATOMS: atom_id res chain seq x y z
N GLY A 1 3.20 25.58 -2.81
CA GLY A 1 1.97 24.78 -2.75
C GLY A 1 2.16 23.42 -3.40
N ALA A 2 2.08 23.34 -4.73
CA ALA A 2 2.05 22.07 -5.47
C ALA A 2 3.14 21.05 -5.10
N ARG A 3 4.41 21.48 -4.96
CA ARG A 3 5.52 20.58 -4.59
C ARG A 3 5.40 19.96 -3.20
N ALA A 4 4.83 20.68 -2.23
CA ALA A 4 4.62 20.15 -0.88
C ALA A 4 3.50 19.09 -0.89
N MET A 5 2.43 19.33 -1.66
CA MET A 5 1.34 18.38 -1.83
C MET A 5 1.80 17.09 -2.50
N THR A 6 2.63 17.18 -3.54
CA THR A 6 3.21 15.98 -4.17
C THR A 6 4.15 15.24 -3.24
N GLY A 7 4.94 15.95 -2.43
CA GLY A 7 5.81 15.32 -1.44
C GLY A 7 5.03 14.53 -0.39
N PHE A 8 3.96 15.13 0.14
CA PHE A 8 3.06 14.45 1.07
C PHE A 8 2.36 13.24 0.43
N ALA A 9 1.81 13.40 -0.77
CA ALA A 9 1.12 12.33 -1.48
C ALA A 9 2.04 11.14 -1.77
N ILE A 10 3.25 11.39 -2.27
CA ILE A 10 4.23 10.33 -2.59
C ILE A 10 4.74 9.67 -1.30
N GLY A 11 4.99 10.46 -0.24
CA GLY A 11 5.46 9.94 1.05
C GLY A 11 4.47 8.98 1.71
N GLY A 12 3.17 9.27 1.61
CA GLY A 12 2.11 8.40 2.12
C GLY A 12 1.75 7.22 1.22
N LEU A 13 2.07 7.27 -0.07
CA LEU A 13 1.60 6.30 -1.05
C LEU A 13 2.14 4.88 -0.79
N LEU A 14 3.45 4.74 -0.61
CA LEU A 14 4.09 3.44 -0.42
C LEU A 14 3.57 2.70 0.82
N PRO A 15 3.54 3.28 2.03
CA PRO A 15 3.04 2.56 3.21
C PRO A 15 1.56 2.18 3.08
N VAL A 16 0.73 3.04 2.46
CA VAL A 16 -0.68 2.73 2.19
C VAL A 16 -0.82 1.56 1.23
N VAL A 17 -0.08 1.56 0.11
CA VAL A 17 -0.12 0.48 -0.87
C VAL A 17 0.34 -0.84 -0.26
N TYR A 18 1.43 -0.85 0.52
CA TYR A 18 1.90 -2.05 1.17
C TYR A 18 0.93 -2.57 2.25
N SER A 19 0.29 -1.67 3.01
CA SER A 19 -0.77 -2.04 3.95
C SER A 19 -1.94 -2.71 3.22
N LEU A 20 -2.40 -2.13 2.11
CA LEU A 20 -3.52 -2.65 1.34
C LEU A 20 -3.20 -4.02 0.71
N ILE A 21 -1.97 -4.22 0.21
CA ILE A 21 -1.51 -5.53 -0.26
C ILE A 21 -1.51 -6.55 0.88
N GLY A 22 -1.12 -6.13 2.08
CA GLY A 22 -1.18 -6.96 3.29
C GLY A 22 -2.60 -7.40 3.63
N ASP A 23 -3.56 -6.48 3.53
CA ASP A 23 -4.97 -6.73 3.81
C ASP A 23 -5.67 -7.57 2.72
N TRP A 24 -5.30 -7.39 1.44
CA TRP A 24 -5.92 -8.09 0.30
C TRP A 24 -5.32 -9.46 -0.03
N PHE A 25 -4.03 -9.69 0.25
CA PHE A 25 -3.35 -10.90 -0.20
C PHE A 25 -2.81 -11.72 0.99
N PRO A 26 -3.05 -13.05 1.00
CA PRO A 26 -2.44 -13.94 1.98
C PRO A 26 -0.92 -13.99 1.79
N ALA A 27 -0.17 -14.26 2.88
CA ALA A 27 1.29 -14.20 2.92
C ALA A 27 1.99 -14.87 1.72
N LYS A 28 1.48 -16.02 1.27
CA LYS A 28 2.02 -16.78 0.14
C LYS A 28 1.91 -16.08 -1.23
N ARG A 29 0.96 -15.15 -1.39
CA ARG A 29 0.73 -14.37 -2.64
C ARG A 29 1.16 -12.91 -2.54
N ARG A 30 1.48 -12.40 -1.34
CA ARG A 30 1.95 -11.01 -1.14
C ARG A 30 3.17 -10.68 -2.00
N ALA A 31 4.15 -11.59 -2.08
CA ALA A 31 5.35 -11.38 -2.89
C ALA A 31 5.03 -11.17 -4.39
N SER A 32 4.12 -11.97 -4.95
CA SER A 32 3.68 -11.82 -6.34
C SER A 32 2.89 -10.52 -6.55
N ALA A 33 1.97 -10.19 -5.64
CA ALA A 33 1.21 -8.95 -5.71
C ALA A 33 2.12 -7.71 -5.66
N THR A 34 3.09 -7.70 -4.75
CA THR A 34 4.12 -6.66 -4.68
C THR A 34 4.95 -6.58 -5.95
N ALA A 35 5.34 -7.72 -6.54
CA ALA A 35 6.08 -7.73 -7.81
C ALA A 35 5.27 -7.10 -8.94
N TYR A 36 3.97 -7.39 -9.04
CA TYR A 36 3.08 -6.76 -10.01
C TYR A 36 2.97 -5.25 -9.80
N VAL A 37 2.80 -4.79 -8.56
CA VAL A 37 2.72 -3.35 -8.26
C VAL A 37 4.01 -2.64 -8.62
N THR A 38 5.16 -3.21 -8.29
CA THR A 38 6.48 -2.65 -8.65
C THR A 38 6.69 -2.65 -10.17
N ALA A 39 6.31 -3.72 -10.87
CA ALA A 39 6.40 -3.78 -12.32
C ALA A 39 5.50 -2.74 -13.00
N ALA A 40 4.26 -2.58 -12.52
CA ALA A 40 3.33 -1.56 -13.00
C ALA A 40 3.87 -0.14 -12.73
N GLY A 41 4.46 0.09 -11.55
CA GLY A 41 5.14 1.35 -11.22
C GLY A 41 6.29 1.66 -12.19
N GLY A 42 7.16 0.68 -12.45
CA GLY A 42 8.26 0.80 -13.41
C GLY A 42 7.77 1.07 -14.84
N ALA A 43 6.74 0.36 -15.29
CA ALA A 43 6.12 0.59 -16.59
C ALA A 43 5.52 2.00 -16.69
N GLY A 44 4.86 2.49 -15.64
CA GLY A 44 4.32 3.84 -15.56
C GLY A 44 5.41 4.92 -15.69
N VAL A 45 6.53 4.74 -14.99
CA VAL A 45 7.70 5.64 -15.11
C VAL A 45 8.23 5.63 -16.55
N PHE A 46 8.43 4.45 -17.13
CA PHE A 46 8.92 4.33 -18.51
C PHE A 46 8.00 5.04 -19.51
N LEU A 47 6.70 4.75 -19.47
CA LEU A 47 5.71 5.38 -20.34
C LEU A 47 5.66 6.90 -20.14
N GLY A 48 5.70 7.36 -18.89
CA GLY A 48 5.74 8.78 -18.56
C GLY A 48 6.95 9.49 -19.19
N GLN A 49 8.13 8.85 -19.13
CA GLN A 49 9.33 9.39 -19.76
C GLN A 49 9.24 9.40 -21.28
N CYS A 50 8.71 8.34 -21.91
CA CYS A 50 8.48 8.34 -23.36
C CYS A 50 7.56 9.49 -23.79
N ILE A 51 6.43 9.67 -23.09
CA ILE A 51 5.49 10.76 -23.38
C ILE A 51 6.17 12.13 -23.18
N ALA A 52 6.90 12.30 -22.09
CA ALA A 52 7.61 13.53 -21.78
C ALA A 52 8.67 13.89 -22.84
N THR A 53 9.43 12.91 -23.31
CA THR A 53 10.43 13.11 -24.36
C THR A 53 9.79 13.49 -25.70
N ILE A 54 8.71 12.81 -26.09
CA ILE A 54 8.04 13.04 -27.38
C ILE A 54 7.33 14.39 -27.40
N THR A 55 6.61 14.73 -26.32
CA THR A 55 5.72 15.91 -26.30
C THR A 55 6.36 17.14 -25.66
N GLY A 56 7.35 16.95 -24.79
CA GLY A 56 8.04 18.04 -24.10
C GLY A 56 8.96 18.86 -25.00
N SER A 57 9.35 18.34 -26.16
CA SER A 57 10.09 19.09 -27.19
C SER A 57 9.22 20.11 -27.92
N VAL A 58 7.90 19.91 -27.93
CA VAL A 58 6.91 20.82 -28.53
C VAL A 58 6.47 21.86 -27.51
N ASP A 59 5.86 21.43 -26.40
CA ASP A 59 5.60 22.28 -25.25
C ASP A 59 5.71 21.47 -23.95
N TRP A 60 6.29 22.08 -22.93
CA TRP A 60 6.42 21.48 -21.60
C TRP A 60 5.08 21.18 -20.91
N ARG A 61 3.96 21.75 -21.38
CA ARG A 61 2.63 21.58 -20.79
C ARG A 61 1.95 20.27 -21.19
N TRP A 62 2.22 19.77 -22.40
CA TRP A 62 1.58 18.58 -22.94
C TRP A 62 1.82 17.30 -22.14
N PRO A 63 3.05 17.00 -21.68
CA PRO A 63 3.31 15.82 -20.86
C PRO A 63 2.40 15.77 -19.62
N PHE A 64 2.23 16.91 -18.95
CA PHE A 64 1.40 16.98 -17.74
C PHE A 64 -0.08 16.75 -18.04
N LEU A 65 -0.61 17.32 -19.12
CA LEU A 65 -2.02 17.14 -19.49
C LEU A 65 -2.32 15.69 -19.89
N ILE A 66 -1.45 15.10 -20.72
CA ILE A 66 -1.62 13.73 -21.21
C ILE A 66 -1.55 12.71 -20.07
N ILE A 67 -0.71 12.94 -19.06
CA ILE A 67 -0.58 12.04 -17.90
C ILE A 67 -1.69 12.30 -16.86
N ALA A 68 -2.12 13.55 -16.69
CA ALA A 68 -3.15 13.91 -15.71
C ALA A 68 -4.51 13.30 -16.02
N ILE A 69 -4.92 13.26 -17.30
CA ILE A 69 -6.22 12.71 -17.72
C ILE A 69 -6.40 11.23 -17.31
N PRO A 70 -5.52 10.28 -17.70
CA PRO A 70 -5.66 8.88 -17.32
C PRO A 70 -5.49 8.67 -15.82
N SER A 71 -4.66 9.47 -15.16
CA SER A 71 -4.50 9.43 -13.70
C SER A 71 -5.79 9.81 -12.98
N LEU A 72 -6.48 10.87 -13.43
CA LEU A 72 -7.78 11.29 -12.90
C LEU A 72 -8.85 10.24 -13.13
N ILE A 73 -8.92 9.66 -14.34
CA ILE A 73 -9.87 8.58 -14.65
C ILE A 73 -9.64 7.39 -13.71
N THR A 74 -8.39 6.96 -13.55
CA THR A 74 -8.03 5.84 -12.67
C THR A 74 -8.37 6.15 -11.22
N SER A 75 -8.12 7.39 -10.75
CA SER A 75 -8.49 7.82 -9.40
C SER A 75 -10.00 7.75 -9.17
N VAL A 76 -10.82 8.20 -10.11
CA VAL A 76 -12.29 8.11 -10.01
C VAL A 76 -12.76 6.66 -10.05
N LEU A 77 -12.16 5.82 -10.89
CA LEU A 77 -12.49 4.40 -10.97
C LEU A 77 -12.16 3.68 -9.66
N VAL A 78 -10.98 3.93 -9.09
CA VAL A 78 -10.59 3.38 -7.78
C VAL A 78 -11.55 3.89 -6.70
N TRP A 79 -11.87 5.17 -6.68
CA TRP A 79 -12.80 5.72 -5.69
C TRP A 79 -14.20 5.09 -5.75
N LYS A 80 -14.69 4.72 -6.93
CA LYS A 80 -16.00 4.08 -7.10
C LYS A 80 -16.00 2.56 -6.95
N LEU A 81 -14.92 1.89 -7.36
CA LEU A 81 -14.86 0.43 -7.48
C LEU A 81 -14.06 -0.24 -6.37
N ALA A 82 -13.06 0.45 -5.81
CA ALA A 82 -12.25 -0.13 -4.75
C ALA A 82 -13.09 -0.23 -3.47
N GLN A 83 -13.32 -1.46 -3.02
CA GLN A 83 -13.84 -1.73 -1.69
C GLN A 83 -12.65 -1.79 -0.73
N GLU A 84 -12.66 -0.93 0.29
CA GLU A 84 -11.67 -1.02 1.36
C GLU A 84 -11.81 -2.39 2.05
N PRO A 85 -10.74 -3.19 2.10
CA PRO A 85 -10.76 -4.43 2.86
C PRO A 85 -10.83 -4.12 4.35
N ALA A 86 -11.42 -5.03 5.12
CA ALA A 86 -11.29 -5.01 6.56
C ALA A 86 -9.80 -5.11 6.93
N ARG A 87 -9.26 -4.06 7.57
CA ARG A 87 -7.86 -3.99 8.02
C ARG A 87 -7.55 -5.20 8.91
N GLY A 88 -6.47 -5.92 8.63
CA GLY A 88 -5.98 -7.04 9.44
C GLY A 88 -6.66 -8.40 9.18
N GLY A 89 -7.68 -8.48 8.31
CA GLY A 89 -8.49 -9.70 8.15
C GLY A 89 -7.74 -10.95 7.66
N GLN A 90 -6.57 -10.80 7.03
CA GLN A 90 -5.76 -11.93 6.54
C GLN A 90 -4.60 -12.31 7.49
N GLU A 91 -4.13 -11.40 8.34
CA GLU A 91 -3.10 -11.72 9.35
C GLU A 91 -3.73 -12.49 10.50
N ASP A 92 -4.82 -11.96 11.06
CA ASP A 92 -5.62 -12.65 12.08
C ASP A 92 -6.13 -13.99 11.56
N GLY A 93 -6.66 -14.06 10.33
CA GLY A 93 -7.20 -15.32 9.79
C GLY A 93 -6.17 -16.44 9.60
N SER A 94 -4.93 -16.12 9.26
CA SER A 94 -3.87 -17.12 9.06
C SER A 94 -3.23 -17.59 10.37
N GLU A 95 -3.07 -16.66 11.33
CA GLU A 95 -2.54 -16.96 12.66
C GLU A 95 -3.59 -17.71 13.49
N ILE A 96 -4.87 -17.30 13.46
CA ILE A 96 -6.00 -18.00 14.10
C ILE A 96 -6.19 -19.40 13.50
N LEU A 97 -6.06 -19.58 12.18
CA LEU A 97 -6.18 -20.91 11.56
C LEU A 97 -5.05 -21.85 11.99
N SER A 98 -3.81 -21.34 12.07
CA SER A 98 -2.65 -22.13 12.50
C SER A 98 -2.66 -22.41 14.01
N LEU A 99 -3.19 -21.50 14.83
CA LEU A 99 -3.42 -21.73 16.25
C LEU A 99 -4.56 -22.74 16.47
N HIS A 100 -5.69 -22.60 15.78
CA HIS A 100 -6.80 -23.54 15.88
C HIS A 100 -6.39 -24.96 15.47
N GLN A 101 -5.61 -25.11 14.39
CA GLN A 101 -5.08 -26.41 13.97
C GLN A 101 -4.15 -27.05 15.00
N ASN A 102 -3.38 -26.26 15.76
CA ASN A 102 -2.34 -26.77 16.66
C ASN A 102 -2.78 -26.89 18.12
N THR A 103 -3.75 -26.09 18.58
CA THR A 103 -4.15 -26.04 20.00
C THR A 103 -5.65 -26.18 20.27
N GLY A 104 -6.51 -26.17 19.23
CA GLY A 104 -7.96 -26.33 19.38
C GLY A 104 -8.66 -25.21 20.17
N LEU A 105 -7.97 -24.11 20.47
CA LEU A 105 -8.50 -22.97 21.20
C LEU A 105 -9.15 -21.97 20.22
N GLU A 106 -10.36 -21.54 20.53
CA GLU A 106 -11.09 -20.51 19.80
C GLU A 106 -10.59 -19.14 20.27
N TYR A 107 -9.95 -18.36 19.39
CA TYR A 107 -9.40 -17.06 19.73
C TYR A 107 -10.46 -15.98 19.48
N GLU A 108 -10.91 -15.33 20.55
CA GLU A 108 -11.76 -14.14 20.52
C GLU A 108 -10.85 -12.89 20.49
N PRO A 109 -10.74 -12.15 19.36
CA PRO A 109 -9.86 -11.00 19.27
C PRO A 109 -10.49 -9.81 20.00
N THR A 110 -10.10 -9.58 21.25
CA THR A 110 -10.37 -8.33 21.95
C THR A 110 -9.09 -7.51 22.07
N PHE A 111 -8.87 -6.60 21.10
CA PHE A 111 -7.81 -5.59 21.16
C PHE A 111 -8.05 -4.64 22.34
N THR A 112 -7.47 -4.97 23.49
CA THR A 112 -7.50 -4.14 24.70
C THR A 112 -6.29 -3.20 24.73
N ILE A 113 -6.54 -1.91 25.01
CA ILE A 113 -5.56 -0.80 25.15
C ILE A 113 -4.33 -1.14 26.01
N ARG A 114 -4.41 -2.15 26.88
CA ARG A 114 -3.31 -2.64 27.71
C ARG A 114 -2.16 -3.27 26.91
N HIS A 115 -2.42 -3.83 25.72
CA HIS A 115 -1.37 -4.42 24.87
C HIS A 115 -0.46 -3.36 24.22
N PHE A 116 -0.99 -2.15 23.96
CA PHE A 116 -0.21 -1.05 23.39
C PHE A 116 0.90 -0.57 24.34
N HIS A 117 0.63 -0.52 25.64
CA HIS A 117 1.62 -0.12 26.64
C HIS A 117 2.73 -1.19 26.81
N ALA A 118 2.38 -2.48 26.73
CA ALA A 118 3.35 -3.58 26.82
C ALA A 118 4.33 -3.63 25.62
N LEU A 119 3.87 -3.25 24.42
CA LEU A 119 4.70 -3.20 23.21
C LEU A 119 5.78 -2.10 23.27
N MET A 120 5.48 -1.00 23.96
CA MET A 120 6.38 0.16 24.10
C MET A 120 7.48 -0.04 25.15
N THR A 121 7.34 -1.01 26.06
CA THR A 121 8.33 -1.25 27.13
C THR A 121 9.32 -2.38 26.80
N ASN A 122 9.12 -3.08 25.67
CA ASN A 122 9.94 -4.23 25.33
C ASN A 122 11.29 -3.78 24.74
N LYS A 123 12.40 -4.16 25.39
CA LYS A 123 13.77 -3.75 25.03
C LYS A 123 14.12 -4.08 23.56
N THR A 124 13.48 -5.10 23.00
CA THR A 124 13.64 -5.52 21.60
C THR A 124 13.07 -4.48 20.61
N ASN A 125 11.97 -3.78 20.94
CA ASN A 125 11.40 -2.74 20.07
C ASN A 125 12.20 -1.43 20.11
N LEU A 126 12.88 -1.16 21.22
CA LEU A 126 13.78 0.00 21.35
C LEU A 126 15.02 -0.13 20.45
N LEU A 127 15.47 -1.36 20.20
CA LEU A 127 16.64 -1.68 19.35
C LEU A 127 16.38 -1.54 17.86
N VAL A 128 15.12 -1.64 17.42
CA VAL A 128 14.73 -1.50 16.00
C VAL A 128 14.55 -0.03 15.59
N ILE A 129 14.40 0.86 16.58
CA ILE A 129 14.18 2.30 16.39
C ILE A 129 15.50 3.12 16.46
N LEU A 130 16.57 2.53 17.02
CA LEU A 130 17.93 3.08 17.02
C LEU A 130 18.69 2.72 15.74
#